data_AF-A0A3D2UY05-F1
#
_entry.id   AF-A0A3D2UY05-F1
#
_cell.length_a   1.000
_cell.length_b   1.000
_cell.length_c   1.000
_cell.angle_alpha   90.00
_cell.angle_beta   90.00
_cell.angle_gamma   90.00
#
_symmetry.space_group_name_H-M   'P 1'
#
loop_
_entity.id
_entity.type
_entity.pdbx_description
1 polymer ?
#
loop_
_entity_poly.entity_id
_entity_poly.type
_entity_poly.pdbx_seq_one_letter_code
_entity_poly.pdbx_strand_id
1 'polypeptide(L)'
;VKRVQATRVARKLAEEKLNAEEKKFKVGLSTSFNVLEFQEDLAEEQSNEIKAVIDYNKSLNRLNQVMARTLEAHDIKLFSKEDS
;
A
#
# COMPACT_ATOMS: atom_id res chain seq x y z
N VAL A 1 -4.03 -2.02 8.67
CA VAL A 1 -4.55 -0.83 7.94
C VAL A 1 -3.67 0.42 8.09
N LYS A 2 -3.17 0.77 9.29
CA LYS A 2 -2.31 1.95 9.50
C LYS A 2 -1.10 2.03 8.54
N ARG A 3 -0.38 0.93 8.30
CA ARG A 3 0.77 0.90 7.38
C ARG A 3 0.38 1.20 5.93
N VAL A 4 -0.69 0.59 5.43
CA VAL A 4 -1.21 0.82 4.06
C VAL A 4 -1.63 2.27 3.86
N GLN A 5 -2.28 2.87 4.87
CA GLN A 5 -2.65 4.29 4.79
C GLN A 5 -1.42 5.21 4.80
N ALA A 6 -0.43 4.91 5.64
CA ALA A 6 0.81 5.69 5.69
C ALA A 6 1.56 5.67 4.35
N THR A 7 1.76 4.49 3.74
CA THR A 7 2.42 4.37 2.43
C THR A 7 1.63 5.03 1.31
N ARG A 8 0.29 5.00 1.37
CA ARG A 8 -0.56 5.72 0.42
C ARG A 8 -0.40 7.24 0.52
N VAL A 9 -0.27 7.78 1.72
CA VAL A 9 -0.01 9.22 1.92
C VAL A 9 1.38 9.59 1.44
N ALA A 10 2.39 8.77 1.72
CA ALA A 10 3.76 8.97 1.24
C ALA A 10 3.83 9.00 -0.30
N ARG A 11 3.19 8.04 -0.98
CA ARG A 11 3.07 8.03 -2.45
C ARG A 11 2.42 9.30 -2.99
N LYS A 12 1.32 9.75 -2.39
CA LYS A 12 0.64 10.99 -2.82
C LYS A 12 1.54 12.21 -2.67
N LEU A 13 2.29 12.30 -1.57
CA LEU A 13 3.23 13.40 -1.36
C LEU A 13 4.36 13.38 -2.41
N ALA A 14 4.90 12.21 -2.75
CA ALA A 14 5.90 12.07 -3.80
C ALA A 14 5.35 12.49 -5.18
N GLU A 15 4.10 12.15 -5.47
CA GLU A 15 3.41 12.54 -6.71
C GLU A 15 3.22 14.07 -6.81
N GLU A 16 2.85 14.72 -5.70
CA GLU A 16 2.75 16.18 -5.64
C GLU A 16 4.10 16.87 -5.82
N LYS A 17 5.18 16.32 -5.22
CA LYS A 17 6.54 16.83 -5.38
C LYS A 17 7.01 16.73 -6.83
N LEU A 18 6.80 15.57 -7.48
CA LEU A 18 7.13 15.39 -8.88
C LEU A 18 6.39 16.41 -9.77
N ASN A 19 5.09 16.60 -9.55
CA ASN A 19 4.30 17.57 -10.31
C ASN A 19 4.83 19.01 -10.13
N ALA A 20 5.21 19.39 -8.91
CA ALA A 20 5.81 20.69 -8.65
C ALA A 20 7.17 20.84 -9.37
N GLU A 21 8.01 19.80 -9.36
CA GLU A 21 9.30 19.85 -10.02
C GLU A 21 9.20 19.88 -11.55
N GLU A 22 8.27 19.11 -12.14
CA GLU A 22 7.98 19.17 -13.58
C GLU A 22 7.52 20.55 -14.02
N LYS A 23 6.74 21.26 -13.18
CA LYS A 23 6.34 22.65 -13.45
C LYS A 23 7.55 23.58 -13.44
N LYS A 24 8.47 23.44 -12.47
CA LYS A 24 9.71 24.22 -12.44
C LYS A 24 10.58 23.94 -13.66
N PHE A 25 10.70 22.67 -14.06
CA PHE A 25 11.45 22.27 -15.24
C PHE A 25 10.90 22.92 -16.52
N LYS A 26 9.58 22.94 -16.69
CA LYS A 26 8.91 23.58 -17.85
C LYS A 26 9.21 25.08 -17.97
N VAL A 27 9.46 25.76 -16.86
CA VAL A 27 9.83 27.19 -16.85
C VAL A 27 11.34 27.42 -16.75
N GLY A 28 12.16 26.37 -16.87
CA GLY A 28 13.62 26.45 -16.84
C GLY A 28 14.23 26.66 -15.45
N LEU A 29 13.46 26.48 -14.39
CA LEU A 29 13.89 26.62 -12.99
C LEU A 29 14.35 25.29 -12.36
N SER A 30 14.40 24.21 -13.14
CA SER A 30 14.88 22.90 -12.71
C SER A 30 15.60 22.19 -13.86
N THR A 31 16.22 21.04 -13.57
CA THR A 31 16.96 20.22 -14.52
C THR A 31 16.25 18.89 -14.75
N SER A 32 16.55 18.22 -15.86
CA SER A 32 16.05 16.87 -16.13
C SER A 32 16.55 15.85 -15.09
N PHE A 33 17.73 16.08 -14.51
CA PHE A 33 18.26 15.25 -13.42
C PHE A 33 17.37 15.32 -12.18
N ASN A 34 16.99 16.52 -11.73
CA ASN A 34 16.09 16.67 -10.58
C ASN A 34 14.74 15.99 -10.83
N VAL A 35 14.16 16.16 -12.02
CA VAL A 35 12.90 15.52 -12.39
C VAL A 35 13.03 13.99 -12.31
N LEU A 36 14.14 13.42 -12.78
CA LEU A 36 14.41 11.98 -12.69
C LEU A 36 14.52 11.51 -11.24
N GLU A 37 15.19 12.25 -10.35
CA GLU A 37 15.25 11.90 -8.92
C GLU A 37 13.84 11.84 -8.30
N PHE A 38 12.98 12.82 -8.57
CA PHE A 38 11.60 12.77 -8.06
C PHE A 38 10.75 11.66 -8.69
N GLN A 39 11.06 11.24 -9.92
CA GLN A 39 10.41 10.08 -10.55
C GLN A 39 10.85 8.78 -9.88
N GLU A 40 12.13 8.65 -9.52
CA GLU A 40 12.67 7.51 -8.77
C GLU A 40 12.03 7.43 -7.37
N ASP A 41 11.98 8.56 -6.65
CA ASP A 41 11.30 8.66 -5.35
C ASP A 41 9.84 8.19 -5.43
N LEU A 42 9.10 8.64 -6.45
CA LEU A 42 7.71 8.21 -6.65
C LEU A 42 7.60 6.71 -6.92
N ALA A 43 8.51 6.14 -7.72
CA ALA A 43 8.53 4.71 -8.02
C ALA A 43 8.84 3.86 -6.78
N GLU A 44 9.73 4.33 -5.90
CA GLU A 44 10.02 3.69 -4.62
C GLU A 44 8.78 3.69 -3.71
N GLU A 45 8.12 4.84 -3.55
CA GLU A 45 6.94 4.95 -2.70
C GLU A 45 5.75 4.13 -3.23
N GLN A 46 5.58 4.04 -4.56
CA GLN A 46 4.62 3.14 -5.19
C GLN A 46 4.92 1.67 -4.84
N SER A 47 6.19 1.26 -4.92
CA SER A 47 6.61 -0.09 -4.54
C SER A 47 6.36 -0.38 -3.07
N ASN A 48 6.57 0.61 -2.19
CA ASN A 48 6.31 0.49 -0.77
C ASN A 48 4.81 0.37 -0.45
N GLU A 49 3.93 1.11 -1.15
CA GLU A 49 2.47 0.96 -1.02
C GLU A 49 2.03 -0.46 -1.42
N ILE A 50 2.53 -0.99 -2.54
CA ILE A 50 2.20 -2.35 -3.00
C ILE A 50 2.64 -3.40 -1.98
N LYS A 51 3.87 -3.32 -1.47
CA LYS A 51 4.36 -4.24 -0.43
C LYS A 51 3.49 -4.19 0.82
N ALA A 52 3.09 -3.01 1.29
CA ALA A 52 2.23 -2.86 2.46
C ALA A 52 0.85 -3.51 2.27
N VAL A 53 0.28 -3.42 1.05
CA VAL A 53 -0.98 -4.09 0.71
C VAL A 53 -0.83 -5.61 0.70
N ILE A 54 0.25 -6.12 0.10
CA ILE A 54 0.56 -7.56 0.09
C ILE A 54 0.69 -8.10 1.51
N ASP A 55 1.45 -7.41 2.38
CA ASP A 55 1.66 -7.81 3.76
C ASP A 55 0.37 -7.81 4.58
N TYR A 56 -0.52 -6.83 4.32
CA TYR A 56 -1.84 -6.81 4.93
C TYR A 56 -2.68 -8.03 4.53
N ASN A 57 -2.72 -8.36 3.24
CA ASN A 57 -3.47 -9.52 2.75
C ASN A 57 -2.90 -10.84 3.29
N LYS A 58 -1.57 -10.98 3.36
CA LYS A 58 -0.90 -12.13 4.00
C LYS A 58 -1.27 -12.26 5.48
N SER A 59 -1.28 -11.14 6.21
CA SER A 59 -1.65 -11.11 7.62
C SER A 59 -3.11 -11.53 7.84
N LEU A 60 -4.02 -11.09 6.96
CA LEU A 60 -5.43 -11.47 6.99
C LEU A 60 -5.62 -12.98 6.72
N ASN A 61 -4.96 -13.51 5.69
CA ASN A 61 -5.00 -14.94 5.38
C ASN A 61 -4.45 -15.79 6.53
N ARG A 62 -3.34 -15.36 7.16
CA ARG A 62 -2.78 -16.04 8.33
C ARG A 62 -3.75 -16.04 9.50
N LEU A 63 -4.44 -14.92 9.76
CA LEU A 63 -5.47 -14.85 10.80
C LEU A 63 -6.59 -15.86 10.53
N ASN A 64 -7.11 -15.91 9.29
CA ASN A 64 -8.16 -16.86 8.91
C ASN A 64 -7.72 -18.33 9.09
N GLN A 65 -6.49 -18.66 8.70
CA GLN A 65 -5.95 -20.03 8.90
C GLN A 65 -5.83 -20.40 10.38
N VAL A 66 -5.38 -19.47 11.23
CA VAL A 66 -5.28 -19.70 12.68
C VAL A 66 -6.67 -19.85 13.30
N MET A 67 -7.63 -19.02 12.89
CA MET A 67 -9.02 -19.12 13.35
C MET A 67 -9.65 -20.46 12.93
N ALA A 68 -9.50 -20.87 11.66
CA ALA A 68 -10.03 -22.15 11.16
C ALA A 68 -9.48 -23.34 11.96
N ARG A 69 -8.16 -23.40 12.17
CA ARG A 69 -7.52 -24.43 13.01
C ARG A 69 -8.02 -24.41 14.45
N THR A 70 -8.29 -23.23 14.99
CA THR A 70 -8.82 -23.09 16.35
C THR A 70 -10.24 -23.66 16.43
N LEU A 71 -11.09 -23.38 15.44
CA LEU A 71 -12.45 -23.90 15.36
C LEU A 71 -12.46 -25.43 15.19
N GLU A 72 -11.61 -25.98 14.31
CA GLU A 72 -11.41 -27.42 14.15
C GLU A 72 -10.97 -28.09 15.45
N ALA A 73 -10.00 -27.51 16.16
CA ALA A 73 -9.51 -28.06 17.43
C ALA A 73 -10.56 -28.08 18.55
N HIS A 74 -11.57 -27.21 18.48
CA HIS A 74 -12.64 -27.10 19.47
C HIS A 74 -13.97 -27.71 18.98
N ASP A 75 -13.98 -28.38 17.83
CA ASP A 75 -15.17 -28.97 17.19
C ASP A 75 -16.32 -27.96 16.97
N ILE A 76 -15.98 -26.67 16.81
CA ILE A 76 -16.94 -25.58 16.66
C ILE A 76 -17.36 -25.48 15.19
N LYS A 77 -18.59 -25.89 14.89
CA LYS A 77 -19.21 -25.69 13.58
C LYS A 77 -19.86 -24.30 13.51
N LEU A 78 -19.31 -23.42 12.67
CA LEU A 78 -19.96 -22.16 12.33
C LEU A 78 -21.08 -22.45 11.31
N PHE A 79 -22.33 -22.35 11.75
CA PHE A 79 -23.47 -22.27 10.84
C PHE A 79 -23.54 -20.82 10.33
N SER A 80 -23.15 -20.56 9.09
CA SER A 80 -23.39 -19.25 8.48
C SER A 80 -24.88 -19.07 8.27
N LYS A 81 -25.46 -18.05 8.88
CA LYS A 81 -26.87 -17.71 8.70
C LYS A 81 -27.05 -16.93 7.40
N GLU A 82 -27.04 -17.67 6.29
CA GLU A 82 -27.56 -17.26 4.98
C GLU A 82 -28.40 -18.44 4.45
N ASP A 83 -29.49 -18.72 5.15
CA ASP A 83 -30.64 -19.47 4.64
C ASP A 83 -31.88 -18.89 5.35
N SER A 84 -32.35 -17.72 4.89
CA SER A 84 -33.73 -17.19 4.96
C SER A 84 -33.76 -15.74 4.49
#